data_AF-A0A3C0GRN4-F1
#
_entry.id   AF-A0A3C0GRN4-F1
#
_cell.length_a   1.000
_cell.length_b   1.000
_cell.length_c   1.000
_cell.angle_alpha   90.00
_cell.angle_beta   90.00
_cell.angle_gamma   90.00
#
_symmetry.space_group_name_H-M   'P 1'
#
loop_
_entity.id
_entity.type
_entity.pdbx_description
1 polymer ?
#
loop_
_entity_poly.entity_id
_entity_poly.type
_entity_poly.pdbx_seq_one_letter_code
_entity_poly.pdbx_strand_id
1 'polypeptide(L)'
;ATSFRAPDMNYVFASETRGYNPGMTDYWRCRSAGQAYDDCDYSGLSIDYTSGANPQLQPETATSYGVGFVWSPSANVDFTADYYDIRIEQEVTNLDASRILRDEADCRLGRTVGGEARDIASAQCQDALSRVIRNPADAAVQPNQVVRVLINPINAASESVRGIDLKANARWDAGRYGQFAARLAYSLVIDHQYRQFAEDAAVDQRNSLDSYQWRSKVNGSVTWSISDWTATVYGIRYGSLPKTDGSGRIAPYMTYNASVYRRLNDNASVGLIVNNLRDSRPPADKNGGGWPFYPVGNYDPYGRQLWLEFDYRFL
;
A
#
# COMPACT_ATOMS: atom_id res chain seq x y z
N ALA A 1 7.34 -19.69 -13.87
CA ALA A 1 8.77 -19.34 -13.95
C ALA A 1 9.36 -19.36 -12.55
N THR A 2 10.68 -19.52 -12.43
CA THR A 2 11.40 -19.37 -11.17
C THR A 2 12.41 -18.25 -11.29
N SER A 3 12.65 -17.52 -10.21
CA SER A 3 13.66 -16.48 -10.12
C SER A 3 14.28 -16.45 -8.73
N PHE A 4 15.41 -15.75 -8.60
CA PHE A 4 16.02 -15.48 -7.31
C PHE A 4 16.50 -14.04 -7.25
N ARG A 5 16.65 -13.52 -6.04
CA ARG A 5 17.26 -12.23 -5.75
C ARG A 5 18.27 -12.39 -4.62
N ALA A 6 19.51 -12.00 -4.87
CA ALA A 6 20.50 -11.93 -3.82
C ALA A 6 20.18 -10.77 -2.86
N PRO A 7 20.50 -10.87 -1.55
CA PRO A 7 20.25 -9.77 -0.61
C PRO A 7 21.01 -8.52 -1.04
N ASP A 8 20.36 -7.36 -0.89
CA ASP A 8 21.00 -6.09 -1.20
C ASP A 8 22.18 -5.83 -0.23
N MET A 9 23.27 -5.27 -0.74
CA MET A 9 24.51 -5.05 0.02
C MET A 9 24.31 -4.21 1.29
N ASN A 10 23.37 -3.26 1.28
CA ASN A 10 23.04 -2.47 2.46
C ASN A 10 22.45 -3.34 3.59
N TYR A 11 21.62 -4.34 3.28
CA TYR A 11 21.06 -5.22 4.30
C TYR A 11 22.10 -6.16 4.91
N VAL A 12 23.16 -6.48 4.19
CA VAL A 12 24.22 -7.40 4.64
C VAL A 12 25.40 -6.69 5.31
N PHE A 13 25.70 -5.45 4.90
CA PHE A 13 26.94 -4.75 5.31
C PHE A 13 26.76 -3.34 5.86
N ALA A 14 25.55 -2.75 5.84
CA ALA A 14 25.37 -1.41 6.38
C ALA A 14 25.72 -1.34 7.88
N SER A 15 26.35 -0.22 8.25
CA SER A 15 26.52 0.16 9.64
C SER A 15 25.16 0.44 10.29
N GLU A 16 25.13 0.40 11.62
CA GLU A 16 23.92 0.69 12.39
C GLU A 16 23.37 2.09 12.04
N THR A 17 22.14 2.13 11.55
CA THR A 17 21.35 3.34 11.34
C THR A 17 20.46 3.56 12.56
N ARG A 18 20.48 4.77 13.09
CA ARG A 18 19.61 5.20 14.20
C ARG A 18 18.73 6.34 13.75
N GLY A 19 17.48 6.32 14.18
CA GLY A 19 16.51 7.38 13.91
C GLY A 19 15.38 7.33 14.91
N TYR A 20 14.30 8.06 14.63
CA TYR A 20 13.07 8.00 15.41
C TYR A 20 11.87 7.96 14.49
N ASN A 21 10.83 7.25 14.92
CA ASN A 21 9.52 7.22 14.27
C ASN A 21 8.58 8.14 15.08
N PRO A 22 8.13 9.28 14.52
CA PRO A 22 7.15 10.13 15.18
C PRO A 22 5.73 9.54 15.08
N GLY A 23 4.86 9.91 16.02
CA GLY A 23 3.44 9.55 15.97
C GLY A 23 3.12 8.09 16.30
N MET A 24 4.04 7.38 16.95
CA MET A 24 3.90 5.97 17.29
C MET A 24 2.99 5.76 18.50
N THR A 25 2.39 4.57 18.61
CA THR A 25 1.53 4.18 19.74
C THR A 25 2.13 3.01 20.50
N ASP A 26 2.19 3.10 21.82
CA ASP A 26 2.53 1.97 22.70
C ASP A 26 1.28 1.13 22.96
N TYR A 27 0.98 0.22 22.03
CA TYR A 27 -0.25 -0.57 22.04
C TYR A 27 -0.43 -1.40 23.32
N TRP A 28 0.66 -1.89 23.93
CA TRP A 28 0.58 -2.66 25.17
C TRP A 28 0.07 -1.80 26.32
N ARG A 29 0.67 -0.61 26.52
CA ARG A 29 0.25 0.29 27.61
C ARG A 29 -1.16 0.83 27.39
N CYS A 30 -1.54 1.16 26.15
CA CYS A 30 -2.91 1.57 25.82
C CYS A 30 -3.93 0.51 26.21
N ARG A 31 -3.72 -0.74 25.77
CA ARG A 31 -4.64 -1.85 26.08
C ARG A 31 -4.64 -2.21 27.56
N SER A 32 -3.49 -2.18 28.23
CA SER A 32 -3.40 -2.41 29.68
C SER A 32 -4.13 -1.33 30.49
N ALA A 33 -4.17 -0.09 30.00
CA ALA A 33 -4.94 1.00 30.59
C ALA A 33 -6.43 0.96 30.21
N GLY A 34 -6.85 0.09 29.28
CA GLY A 34 -8.22 0.04 28.77
C GLY A 34 -8.60 1.25 27.92
N GLN A 35 -7.62 1.99 27.40
CA GLN A 35 -7.84 3.17 26.56
C GLN A 35 -8.00 2.76 25.10
N ALA A 36 -8.90 3.45 24.38
CA ALA A 36 -8.94 3.37 22.93
C ALA A 36 -7.66 3.98 22.35
N TYR A 37 -7.14 3.44 21.24
CA TYR A 37 -5.87 3.90 20.67
C TYR A 37 -5.86 5.37 20.29
N ASP A 38 -7.01 5.92 19.90
CA ASP A 38 -7.15 7.30 19.45
C ASP A 38 -7.16 8.33 20.60
N ASP A 39 -7.44 7.87 21.82
CA ASP A 39 -7.51 8.69 23.03
C ASP A 39 -6.62 8.07 24.12
N CYS A 40 -5.55 7.42 23.69
CA CYS A 40 -4.60 6.78 24.58
C CYS A 40 -3.50 7.77 24.96
N ASP A 41 -3.18 7.84 26.26
CA ASP A 41 -2.10 8.66 26.81
C ASP A 41 -0.71 8.25 26.28
N TYR A 42 -0.61 7.06 25.70
CA TYR A 42 0.61 6.48 25.14
C TYR A 42 0.60 6.43 23.60
N SER A 43 -0.21 7.28 22.96
CA SER A 43 -0.22 7.52 21.52
C SER A 43 0.58 8.77 21.14
N GLY A 44 0.96 8.92 19.87
CA GLY A 44 1.66 10.13 19.39
C GLY A 44 3.13 10.24 19.84
N LEU A 45 3.72 9.14 20.30
CA LEU A 45 5.08 9.09 20.82
C LEU A 45 6.12 9.19 19.70
N SER A 46 7.25 9.83 20.00
CA SER A 46 8.47 9.68 19.20
C SER A 46 9.29 8.53 19.78
N ILE A 47 9.35 7.40 19.06
CA ILE A 47 10.05 6.20 19.51
C ILE A 47 11.30 6.01 18.65
N ASP A 48 12.45 5.81 19.28
CA ASP A 48 13.69 5.58 18.54
C ASP A 48 13.65 4.23 17.82
N TYR A 49 14.35 4.13 16.70
CA TYR A 49 14.61 2.86 16.05
C TYR A 49 16.09 2.69 15.74
N THR A 50 16.53 1.43 15.77
CA THR A 50 17.81 1.00 15.23
C THR A 50 17.55 0.01 14.11
N SER A 51 18.21 0.21 12.97
CA SER A 51 18.32 -0.78 11.90
C SER A 51 19.79 -1.03 11.63
N GLY A 52 20.23 -2.29 11.69
CA GLY A 52 21.59 -2.69 11.36
C GLY A 52 21.58 -3.85 10.37
N ALA A 53 22.71 -4.08 9.71
CA ALA A 53 22.86 -5.20 8.80
C ALA A 53 22.65 -6.56 9.47
N ASN A 54 22.20 -7.52 8.67
CA ASN A 54 22.13 -8.93 9.03
C ASN A 54 22.97 -9.74 8.03
N PRO A 55 24.21 -10.11 8.40
CA PRO A 55 25.09 -10.90 7.52
C PRO A 55 24.59 -12.32 7.23
N GLN A 56 23.57 -12.79 7.95
CA GLN A 56 23.03 -14.14 7.81
C GLN A 56 21.88 -14.22 6.78
N LEU A 57 21.57 -13.11 6.09
CA LEU A 57 20.51 -13.10 5.09
C LEU A 57 20.82 -14.06 3.94
N GLN A 58 19.83 -14.88 3.62
CA GLN A 58 19.86 -15.79 2.47
C GLN A 58 19.22 -15.13 1.24
N PRO A 59 19.56 -15.57 0.02
CA PRO A 59 18.87 -15.15 -1.19
C PRO A 59 17.38 -15.48 -1.15
N GLU A 60 16.56 -14.57 -1.68
CA GLU A 60 15.14 -14.79 -1.92
C GLU A 60 14.96 -15.66 -3.15
N THR A 61 13.98 -16.58 -3.11
CA THR A 61 13.54 -17.33 -4.29
C THR A 61 12.07 -17.04 -4.56
N ALA A 62 11.70 -16.99 -5.83
CA ALA A 62 10.32 -16.77 -6.22
C ALA A 62 9.88 -17.78 -7.27
N THR A 63 8.65 -18.24 -7.14
CA THR A 63 7.94 -19.07 -8.11
C THR A 63 6.70 -18.32 -8.55
N SER A 64 6.47 -18.26 -9.87
CA SER A 64 5.32 -17.58 -10.44
C SER A 64 4.61 -18.47 -11.45
N TYR A 65 3.29 -18.45 -11.36
CA TYR A 65 2.37 -19.08 -12.31
C TYR A 65 1.38 -18.03 -12.80
N GLY A 66 1.08 -18.07 -14.10
CA GLY A 66 0.08 -17.18 -14.66
C GLY A 66 -0.59 -17.79 -15.88
N VAL A 67 -1.86 -17.48 -16.06
CA VAL A 67 -2.64 -17.88 -17.24
C VAL A 67 -3.40 -16.66 -17.74
N GLY A 68 -3.30 -16.41 -19.05
CA GLY A 68 -3.91 -15.26 -19.70
C GLY A 68 -4.85 -15.68 -20.82
N PHE A 69 -5.93 -14.91 -21.00
CA PHE A 69 -6.88 -15.06 -22.08
C PHE A 69 -7.08 -13.70 -22.77
N VAL A 70 -7.00 -13.70 -24.10
CA VAL A 70 -7.24 -12.51 -24.92
C VAL A 70 -8.35 -12.83 -25.91
N TRP A 71 -9.34 -11.94 -25.99
CA TRP A 71 -10.44 -12.04 -26.94
C TRP A 71 -10.63 -10.73 -27.69
N SER A 72 -10.46 -10.79 -29.01
CA SER A 72 -10.62 -9.66 -29.92
C SER A 72 -11.76 -9.96 -30.91
N PRO A 73 -13.02 -9.70 -30.55
CA PRO A 73 -14.16 -9.95 -31.46
C PRO A 73 -14.15 -9.08 -32.72
N SER A 74 -13.39 -7.98 -32.72
CA SER A 74 -13.14 -7.15 -33.89
C SER A 74 -11.78 -6.45 -33.78
N ALA A 75 -11.35 -5.76 -34.84
CA ALA A 75 -10.13 -4.93 -34.80
C ALA A 75 -10.22 -3.74 -33.83
N ASN A 76 -11.42 -3.42 -33.36
CA ASN A 76 -11.70 -2.23 -32.55
C ASN A 76 -12.04 -2.54 -31.08
N VAL A 77 -12.19 -3.83 -30.72
CA VAL A 77 -12.56 -4.25 -29.38
C VAL A 77 -11.68 -5.42 -28.98
N ASP A 78 -11.01 -5.29 -27.84
CA ASP A 78 -10.24 -6.36 -27.23
C ASP A 78 -10.47 -6.42 -25.72
N PHE A 79 -10.43 -7.64 -25.21
CA PHE A 79 -10.51 -7.97 -23.80
C PHE A 79 -9.30 -8.82 -23.43
N THR A 80 -8.72 -8.57 -22.27
CA THR A 80 -7.66 -9.38 -21.67
C THR A 80 -8.07 -9.74 -20.25
N ALA A 81 -7.84 -10.99 -19.88
CA ALA A 81 -8.01 -11.47 -18.52
C ALA A 81 -6.80 -12.32 -18.15
N ASP A 82 -6.05 -11.87 -17.16
CA ASP A 82 -4.85 -12.53 -16.65
C ASP A 82 -5.09 -12.95 -15.21
N TYR A 83 -4.73 -14.19 -14.87
CA TYR A 83 -4.60 -14.67 -13.50
C TYR A 83 -3.12 -14.83 -13.18
N TYR A 84 -2.71 -14.40 -11.99
CA TYR A 84 -1.36 -14.56 -11.49
C TYR A 84 -1.37 -15.19 -10.09
N ASP A 85 -0.34 -15.99 -9.82
CA ASP A 85 -0.03 -16.59 -8.53
C ASP A 85 1.49 -16.53 -8.34
N ILE A 86 1.94 -15.80 -7.34
CA ILE A 86 3.34 -15.55 -7.04
C ILE A 86 3.59 -16.00 -5.61
N ARG A 87 4.63 -16.81 -5.41
CA ARG A 87 5.12 -17.20 -4.10
C ARG A 87 6.60 -16.89 -3.97
N ILE A 88 6.94 -16.17 -2.92
CA ILE A 88 8.31 -15.80 -2.54
C ILE A 88 8.65 -16.57 -1.26
N GLU A 89 9.85 -17.14 -1.21
CA GLU A 89 10.43 -17.79 -0.04
C GLU A 89 11.69 -17.05 0.36
N GLN A 90 11.98 -17.04 1.67
CA GLN A 90 13.12 -16.32 2.24
C GLN A 90 13.13 -14.82 1.89
N GLU A 91 11.96 -14.19 1.81
CA GLU A 91 11.81 -12.77 1.44
C GLU A 91 12.61 -11.87 2.40
N VAL A 92 13.53 -11.06 1.88
CA VAL A 92 14.34 -10.12 2.66
C VAL A 92 13.51 -8.86 2.88
N THR A 93 12.97 -8.73 4.08
CA THR A 93 12.11 -7.60 4.43
C THR A 93 12.51 -6.97 5.76
N ASN A 94 12.29 -5.66 5.87
CA ASN A 94 12.35 -4.97 7.15
C ASN A 94 11.00 -5.10 7.83
N LEU A 95 11.03 -5.35 9.13
CA LEU A 95 9.82 -5.33 9.93
C LEU A 95 9.38 -3.89 10.22
N ASP A 96 8.11 -3.62 9.99
CA ASP A 96 7.49 -2.34 10.34
C ASP A 96 7.45 -2.15 11.86
N ALA A 97 7.88 -0.99 12.35
CA ALA A 97 7.95 -0.71 13.78
C ALA A 97 6.57 -0.73 14.45
N SER A 98 5.51 -0.29 13.77
CA SER A 98 4.15 -0.32 14.33
C SER A 98 3.67 -1.76 14.46
N ARG A 99 3.94 -2.61 13.45
CA ARG A 99 3.66 -4.04 13.52
C ARG A 99 4.40 -4.71 14.66
N ILE A 100 5.70 -4.45 14.84
CA ILE A 100 6.47 -5.00 15.97
C ILE A 100 5.83 -4.61 17.31
N LEU A 101 5.42 -3.34 17.47
CA LEU A 101 4.78 -2.88 18.72
C LEU A 101 3.39 -3.50 18.94
N ARG A 102 2.63 -3.77 17.87
CA ARG A 102 1.33 -4.49 17.97
C ARG A 102 1.55 -5.95 18.32
N ASP A 103 2.46 -6.64 17.63
CA ASP A 103 2.82 -8.04 17.90
C ASP A 103 3.33 -8.18 19.33
N GLU A 104 4.18 -7.25 19.79
CA GLU A 104 4.66 -7.24 21.18
C GLU A 104 3.52 -7.08 22.20
N ALA A 105 2.58 -6.18 21.94
CA ALA A 105 1.42 -5.99 22.79
C ALA A 105 0.52 -7.23 22.83
N ASP A 106 0.25 -7.83 21.66
CA ASP A 106 -0.52 -9.06 21.54
C ASP A 106 0.13 -10.22 22.30
N CYS A 107 1.45 -10.35 22.21
CA CYS A 107 2.23 -11.36 22.92
C CYS A 107 2.25 -11.15 24.43
N ARG A 108 2.43 -9.91 24.92
CA ARG A 108 2.38 -9.61 26.37
C ARG A 108 1.00 -9.83 26.97
N LEU A 109 -0.05 -9.57 26.21
CA LEU A 109 -1.44 -9.72 26.64
C LEU A 109 -2.00 -11.11 26.38
N GLY A 110 -1.24 -11.97 25.69
CA GLY A 110 -1.62 -13.34 25.31
C GLY A 110 -2.77 -13.41 24.31
N ARG A 111 -3.14 -12.29 23.66
CA ARG A 111 -4.23 -12.25 22.69
C ARG A 111 -4.17 -11.04 21.75
N THR A 112 -4.69 -11.23 20.54
CA THR A 112 -4.93 -10.12 19.59
C THR A 112 -6.07 -9.22 20.03
N VAL A 113 -6.19 -8.07 19.37
CA VAL A 113 -7.39 -7.20 19.47
C VAL A 113 -8.66 -7.97 19.08
N GLY A 114 -8.58 -8.87 18.10
CA GLY A 114 -9.67 -9.74 17.67
C GLY A 114 -9.99 -10.90 18.63
N GLY A 115 -9.22 -11.06 19.71
CA GLY A 115 -9.44 -12.09 20.73
C GLY A 115 -8.79 -13.44 20.45
N GLU A 116 -8.01 -13.56 19.37
CA GLU A 116 -7.24 -14.78 19.10
C GLU A 116 -6.12 -14.92 20.13
N ALA A 117 -5.91 -16.13 20.66
CA ALA A 117 -4.84 -16.38 21.62
C ALA A 117 -3.46 -16.20 20.97
N ARG A 118 -2.49 -15.76 21.78
CA ARG A 118 -1.06 -15.69 21.43
C ARG A 118 -0.23 -16.37 22.50
N ASP A 119 0.56 -17.34 22.07
CA ASP A 119 1.52 -18.01 22.95
C ASP A 119 2.78 -17.16 23.06
N ILE A 120 3.06 -16.70 24.28
CA ILE A 120 4.24 -15.90 24.59
C ILE A 120 5.55 -16.64 24.27
N ALA A 121 5.55 -17.97 24.27
CA ALA A 121 6.71 -18.80 23.95
C ALA A 121 6.92 -19.02 22.45
N SER A 122 5.99 -18.58 21.59
CA SER A 122 6.14 -18.72 20.13
C SER A 122 7.34 -17.93 19.58
N ALA A 123 7.90 -18.39 18.45
CA ALA A 123 9.02 -17.72 17.80
C ALA A 123 8.71 -16.26 17.44
N GLN A 124 7.51 -15.99 16.90
CA GLN A 124 7.04 -14.62 16.63
C GLN A 124 7.03 -13.75 17.89
N CYS A 125 6.52 -14.27 19.02
CA CYS A 125 6.47 -13.50 20.26
C CYS A 125 7.84 -13.24 20.86
N GLN A 126 8.73 -14.23 20.85
CA GLN A 126 10.11 -14.05 21.32
C GLN A 126 10.87 -13.03 20.45
N ASP A 127 10.69 -13.07 19.13
CA ASP A 127 11.27 -12.08 18.21
C ASP A 127 10.72 -10.68 18.48
N ALA A 128 9.39 -10.49 18.51
CA ALA A 128 8.77 -9.19 18.78
C ALA A 128 9.20 -8.61 20.14
N LEU A 129 9.19 -9.42 21.21
CA LEU A 129 9.64 -9.01 22.54
C LEU A 129 11.12 -8.61 22.57
N SER A 130 11.98 -9.33 21.83
CA SER A 130 13.42 -9.02 21.77
C SER A 130 13.72 -7.72 21.03
N ARG A 131 12.84 -7.31 20.11
CA ARG A 131 12.98 -6.09 19.30
C ARG A 131 12.51 -4.84 20.01
N VAL A 132 11.66 -4.95 21.03
CA VAL A 132 11.11 -3.79 21.76
C VAL A 132 11.88 -3.58 23.05
N ILE A 133 12.70 -2.52 23.08
CA ILE A 133 13.46 -2.10 24.26
C ILE A 133 12.62 -1.08 25.04
N ARG A 134 12.34 -1.39 26.31
CA ARG A 134 11.56 -0.55 27.23
C ARG A 134 12.40 -0.09 28.42
N ASN A 135 11.99 1.02 29.02
CA ASN A 135 12.43 1.39 30.35
C ASN A 135 12.04 0.29 31.35
N PRO A 136 12.88 0.02 32.37
CA PRO A 136 12.55 -0.98 33.37
C PRO A 136 11.31 -0.53 34.18
N ALA A 137 10.61 -1.50 34.76
CA ALA A 137 9.34 -1.24 35.45
C ALA A 137 9.50 -0.36 36.69
N ASP A 138 10.71 -0.31 37.27
CA ASP A 138 11.10 0.49 38.42
C ASP A 138 11.76 1.84 38.04
N ALA A 139 11.76 2.22 36.76
CA ALA A 139 12.35 3.48 36.33
C ALA A 139 11.64 4.69 36.97
N ALA A 140 12.44 5.63 37.49
CA ALA A 140 11.94 6.84 38.17
C ALA A 140 11.13 7.77 37.24
N VAL A 141 11.40 7.74 35.94
CA VAL A 141 10.70 8.53 34.92
C VAL A 141 10.24 7.57 33.83
N GLN A 142 8.95 7.64 33.50
CA GLN A 142 8.34 6.88 32.40
C GLN A 142 8.64 5.35 32.46
N PRO A 143 8.29 4.67 33.57
CA PRO A 143 8.47 3.22 33.67
C PRO A 143 7.72 2.51 32.55
N ASN A 144 8.30 1.41 32.05
CA ASN A 144 7.75 0.57 30.98
C ASN A 144 7.58 1.25 29.60
N GLN A 145 7.95 2.52 29.42
CA GLN A 145 7.87 3.19 28.13
C GLN A 145 8.82 2.55 27.12
N VAL A 146 8.37 2.38 25.88
CA VAL A 146 9.24 1.99 24.77
C VAL A 146 10.27 3.08 24.52
N VAL A 147 11.53 2.70 24.57
CA VAL A 147 12.66 3.58 24.27
C VAL A 147 13.10 3.37 22.83
N ARG A 148 13.17 2.11 22.38
CA ARG A 148 13.72 1.79 21.06
C ARG A 148 13.15 0.52 20.45
N VAL A 149 12.98 0.52 19.13
CA VAL A 149 12.58 -0.67 18.35
C VAL A 149 13.70 -1.11 17.39
N LEU A 150 13.98 -2.41 17.34
CA LEU A 150 14.96 -3.01 16.43
C LEU A 150 14.28 -3.52 15.15
N ILE A 151 14.53 -2.86 14.03
CA ILE A 151 13.89 -3.13 12.73
C ILE A 151 14.86 -3.80 11.73
N ASN A 152 15.75 -4.67 12.24
CA ASN A 152 16.71 -5.36 11.39
C ASN A 152 16.04 -6.25 10.33
N PRO A 153 16.63 -6.35 9.13
CA PRO A 153 16.11 -7.18 8.06
C PRO A 153 16.17 -8.67 8.43
N ILE A 154 15.15 -9.40 7.97
CA ILE A 154 15.01 -10.84 8.17
C ILE A 154 14.74 -11.53 6.82
N ASN A 155 14.98 -12.84 6.75
CA ASN A 155 14.34 -13.67 5.73
C ASN A 155 12.99 -14.14 6.27
N ALA A 156 11.90 -13.55 5.79
CA ALA A 156 10.56 -14.06 6.06
C ALA A 156 10.36 -15.40 5.34
N ALA A 157 9.76 -16.36 6.04
CA ALA A 157 9.64 -17.73 5.58
C ALA A 157 8.91 -17.84 4.23
N SER A 158 7.80 -17.12 4.06
CA SER A 158 7.10 -17.07 2.78
C SER A 158 6.12 -15.91 2.67
N GLU A 159 5.91 -15.45 1.43
CA GLU A 159 4.81 -14.59 1.05
C GLU A 159 4.18 -15.13 -0.24
N SER A 160 2.85 -15.15 -0.33
CA SER A 160 2.15 -15.52 -1.56
C SER A 160 1.03 -14.58 -1.90
N VAL A 161 0.96 -14.17 -3.17
CA VAL A 161 -0.05 -13.25 -3.70
C VAL A 161 -0.65 -13.85 -4.95
N ARG A 162 -1.99 -13.91 -4.99
CA ARG A 162 -2.72 -14.28 -6.20
C ARG A 162 -3.83 -13.30 -6.50
N GLY A 163 -4.08 -13.09 -7.78
CA GLY A 163 -5.04 -12.10 -8.23
C GLY A 163 -5.37 -12.22 -9.71
N ILE A 164 -6.20 -11.29 -10.15
CA ILE A 164 -6.60 -11.14 -11.54
C ILE A 164 -6.38 -9.71 -12.02
N ASP A 165 -6.01 -9.60 -13.28
CA ASP A 165 -5.96 -8.35 -14.03
C ASP A 165 -6.86 -8.46 -15.26
N LEU A 166 -7.81 -7.54 -15.38
CA LEU A 166 -8.74 -7.45 -16.49
C LEU A 166 -8.49 -6.16 -17.26
N LYS A 167 -8.48 -6.23 -18.59
CA LYS A 167 -8.39 -5.06 -19.47
C LYS A 167 -9.46 -5.15 -20.55
N ALA A 168 -10.03 -4.00 -20.89
CA ALA A 168 -10.95 -3.86 -21.99
C ALA A 168 -10.60 -2.59 -22.76
N ASN A 169 -10.44 -2.71 -24.07
CA ASN A 169 -10.26 -1.58 -24.96
C ASN A 169 -11.37 -1.62 -26.02
N ALA A 170 -11.96 -0.47 -26.30
CA ALA A 170 -12.96 -0.31 -27.33
C ALA A 170 -12.72 0.99 -28.09
N ARG A 171 -12.83 0.95 -29.41
CA ARG A 171 -12.81 2.10 -30.29
C ARG A 171 -14.06 2.08 -31.16
N TRP A 172 -14.69 3.22 -31.36
CA TRP A 172 -15.82 3.29 -32.26
C TRP A 172 -15.89 4.65 -32.96
N ASP A 173 -16.25 4.61 -34.23
CA ASP A 173 -16.56 5.79 -35.03
C ASP A 173 -18.06 6.05 -34.92
N ALA A 174 -18.43 7.18 -34.31
CA ALA A 174 -19.81 7.61 -34.15
C ALA A 174 -20.26 8.52 -35.31
N GLY A 175 -19.59 8.43 -36.47
CA GLY A 175 -19.87 9.21 -37.68
C GLY A 175 -19.67 10.70 -37.41
N ARG A 176 -20.74 11.49 -37.59
CA ARG A 176 -20.71 12.95 -37.36
C ARG A 176 -20.38 13.36 -35.93
N TYR A 177 -20.45 12.44 -34.97
CA TYR A 177 -20.11 12.72 -33.58
C TYR A 177 -18.64 12.44 -33.27
N GLY A 178 -17.83 12.05 -34.25
CA GLY A 178 -16.40 11.81 -34.09
C GLY A 178 -16.07 10.40 -33.59
N GLN A 179 -14.81 10.22 -33.21
CA GLN A 179 -14.26 8.94 -32.79
C GLN A 179 -14.16 8.88 -31.27
N PHE A 180 -14.42 7.71 -30.72
CA PHE A 180 -14.28 7.44 -29.31
C PHE A 180 -13.32 6.28 -29.08
N ALA A 181 -12.54 6.38 -28.01
CA ALA A 181 -11.71 5.31 -27.50
C ALA A 181 -11.91 5.18 -25.99
N ALA A 182 -12.44 4.03 -25.56
CA ALA A 182 -12.55 3.67 -24.15
C ALA A 182 -11.47 2.64 -23.79
N ARG A 183 -10.85 2.84 -22.62
CA ARG A 183 -9.95 1.88 -22.00
C ARG A 183 -10.38 1.68 -20.57
N LEU A 184 -10.35 0.44 -20.10
CA LEU A 184 -10.63 0.08 -18.72
C LEU A 184 -9.63 -1.00 -18.30
N ALA A 185 -9.01 -0.82 -17.14
CA ALA A 185 -8.17 -1.79 -16.49
C ALA A 185 -8.62 -1.97 -15.05
N TYR A 186 -8.69 -3.22 -14.60
CA TYR A 186 -9.07 -3.60 -13.25
C TYR A 186 -8.10 -4.64 -12.71
N SER A 187 -7.52 -4.36 -11.55
CA SER A 187 -6.68 -5.30 -10.80
C SER A 187 -7.36 -5.66 -9.50
N LEU A 188 -7.36 -6.94 -9.15
CA LEU A 188 -7.91 -7.48 -7.91
C LEU A 188 -6.93 -8.49 -7.31
N VAL A 189 -6.47 -8.20 -6.10
CA VAL A 189 -5.81 -9.21 -5.25
C VAL A 189 -6.93 -10.08 -4.66
N ILE A 190 -6.86 -11.38 -4.89
CA ILE A 190 -7.82 -12.36 -4.39
C ILE A 190 -7.40 -12.87 -3.01
N ASP A 191 -6.09 -13.08 -2.83
CA ASP A 191 -5.50 -13.61 -1.61
C ASP A 191 -4.05 -13.15 -1.48
N HIS A 192 -3.63 -12.89 -0.24
CA HIS A 192 -2.29 -12.42 0.09
C HIS A 192 -1.96 -12.94 1.49
N GLN A 193 -1.00 -13.87 1.55
CA GLN A 193 -0.61 -14.57 2.76
C GLN A 193 0.86 -14.30 3.06
N TYR A 194 1.19 -14.05 4.32
CA TYR A 194 2.56 -13.81 4.78
C TYR A 194 2.87 -14.67 6.01
N ARG A 195 4.08 -15.24 6.05
CA ARG A 195 4.63 -15.98 7.20
C ARG A 195 6.02 -15.46 7.51
N GLN A 196 6.20 -14.94 8.71
CA GLN A 196 7.49 -14.45 9.16
C GLN A 196 8.45 -15.62 9.44
N PHE A 197 8.05 -16.56 10.30
CA PHE A 197 8.79 -17.79 10.55
C PHE A 197 8.04 -19.02 10.03
N ALA A 198 8.76 -20.12 9.77
CA ALA A 198 8.18 -21.33 9.18
C ALA A 198 7.13 -22.00 10.07
N GLU A 199 7.31 -21.87 11.39
CA GLU A 199 6.43 -22.42 12.43
C GLU A 199 5.18 -21.55 12.67
N ASP A 200 5.15 -20.33 12.11
CA ASP A 200 4.06 -19.39 12.33
C ASP A 200 2.83 -19.73 11.49
N ALA A 201 1.66 -19.36 12.00
CA ALA A 201 0.45 -19.34 11.19
C ALA A 201 0.56 -18.29 10.06
N ALA A 202 -0.05 -18.59 8.91
CA ALA A 202 -0.15 -17.61 7.82
C ALA A 202 -1.02 -16.42 8.25
N VAL A 203 -0.53 -15.22 8.03
CA VAL A 203 -1.28 -13.98 8.21
C VAL A 203 -1.89 -13.57 6.87
N ASP A 204 -3.21 -13.41 6.83
CA ASP A 204 -3.93 -12.84 5.68
C ASP A 204 -3.67 -11.33 5.61
N GLN A 205 -2.67 -10.94 4.82
CA GLN A 205 -2.33 -9.55 4.59
C GLN A 205 -3.38 -8.81 3.76
N ARG A 206 -4.15 -9.51 2.94
CA ARG A 206 -5.19 -8.89 2.10
C ARG A 206 -6.31 -8.30 2.95
N ASN A 207 -6.72 -9.03 3.98
CA ASN A 207 -7.80 -8.62 4.88
C ASN A 207 -7.28 -8.04 6.21
N SER A 208 -5.97 -8.13 6.47
CA SER A 208 -5.33 -7.48 7.62
C SER A 208 -5.68 -6.00 7.70
N LEU A 209 -5.83 -5.53 8.94
CA LEU A 209 -6.03 -4.13 9.27
C LEU A 209 -4.71 -3.38 9.45
N ASP A 210 -3.58 -4.08 9.40
CA ASP A 210 -2.24 -3.52 9.51
C ASP A 210 -1.55 -3.39 8.14
N SER A 211 -2.24 -3.78 7.05
CA SER A 211 -1.73 -3.70 5.67
C SER A 211 -2.41 -2.58 4.88
N TYR A 212 -1.63 -1.58 4.48
CA TYR A 212 -2.11 -0.46 3.65
C TYR A 212 -2.00 -0.73 2.14
N GLN A 213 -2.02 -2.01 1.75
CA GLN A 213 -2.01 -2.38 0.33
C GLN A 213 -3.42 -2.35 -0.28
N TRP A 214 -3.49 -1.92 -1.55
CA TRP A 214 -4.76 -1.84 -2.28
C TRP A 214 -5.24 -3.21 -2.70
N ARG A 215 -6.41 -3.63 -2.18
CA ARG A 215 -7.06 -4.89 -2.60
C ARG A 215 -7.53 -4.87 -4.05
N SER A 216 -7.90 -3.70 -4.55
CA SER A 216 -8.34 -3.51 -5.93
C SER A 216 -8.03 -2.11 -6.44
N LYS A 217 -7.83 -2.00 -7.75
CA LYS A 217 -7.70 -0.73 -8.46
C LYS A 217 -8.44 -0.82 -9.79
N VAL A 218 -9.18 0.23 -10.14
CA VAL A 218 -9.73 0.41 -11.49
C VAL A 218 -9.13 1.68 -12.05
N ASN A 219 -8.65 1.66 -13.27
CA ASN A 219 -8.39 2.88 -14.02
C ASN A 219 -9.03 2.79 -15.40
N GLY A 220 -9.50 3.92 -15.92
CA GLY A 220 -10.11 3.94 -17.24
C GLY A 220 -10.11 5.32 -17.83
N SER A 221 -10.21 5.37 -19.16
CA SER A 221 -10.29 6.61 -19.91
C SER A 221 -11.33 6.51 -20.99
N VAL A 222 -12.03 7.60 -21.25
CA VAL A 222 -12.79 7.81 -22.49
C VAL A 222 -12.20 9.01 -23.19
N THR A 223 -11.67 8.79 -24.39
CA THR A 223 -11.18 9.82 -25.29
C THR A 223 -12.19 10.01 -26.42
N TRP A 224 -12.50 11.25 -26.72
CA TRP A 224 -13.34 11.67 -27.82
C TRP A 224 -12.54 12.60 -28.73
N SER A 225 -12.57 12.37 -30.03
CA SER A 225 -11.87 13.20 -31.01
C SER A 225 -12.79 13.54 -32.18
N ILE A 226 -12.87 14.83 -32.53
CA ILE A 226 -13.62 15.32 -33.69
C ILE A 226 -12.88 16.50 -34.34
N SER A 227 -12.58 16.38 -35.64
CA SER A 227 -11.79 17.39 -36.39
C SER A 227 -10.52 17.84 -35.66
N ASP A 228 -10.52 19.03 -35.08
CA ASP A 228 -9.37 19.62 -34.40
C ASP A 228 -9.40 19.42 -32.89
N TRP A 229 -10.48 18.85 -32.34
CA TRP A 229 -10.68 18.69 -30.92
C TRP A 229 -10.41 17.27 -30.46
N THR A 230 -9.77 17.16 -29.30
CA THR A 230 -9.67 15.91 -28.53
C THR A 230 -9.99 16.20 -27.08
N ALA A 231 -10.97 15.51 -26.50
CA ALA A 231 -11.24 15.55 -25.07
C ALA A 231 -11.00 14.16 -24.47
N THR A 232 -10.45 14.10 -23.27
CA THR A 232 -10.30 12.84 -22.52
C THR A 232 -10.78 13.02 -21.10
N VAL A 233 -11.55 12.07 -20.60
CA VAL A 233 -11.81 11.90 -19.16
C VAL A 233 -11.11 10.63 -18.72
N TYR A 234 -10.22 10.76 -17.75
CA TYR A 234 -9.56 9.65 -17.07
C TYR A 234 -10.09 9.53 -15.64
N GLY A 235 -10.36 8.33 -15.19
CA GLY A 235 -10.78 8.04 -13.83
C GLY A 235 -9.93 6.94 -13.22
N ILE A 236 -9.62 7.08 -11.94
CA ILE A 236 -9.01 6.02 -11.13
C ILE A 236 -9.83 5.82 -9.86
N ARG A 237 -10.11 4.56 -9.54
CA ARG A 237 -10.72 4.10 -8.29
C ARG A 237 -9.70 3.28 -7.54
N TYR A 238 -9.40 3.71 -6.33
CA TYR A 238 -8.67 2.95 -5.34
C TYR A 238 -9.65 2.16 -4.47
N GLY A 239 -9.29 0.92 -4.13
CA GLY A 239 -10.09 0.05 -3.24
C GLY A 239 -10.21 0.59 -1.81
N SER A 240 -10.67 -0.22 -0.87
CA SER A 240 -10.69 0.17 0.54
C SER A 240 -9.32 -0.08 1.20
N LEU A 241 -8.93 0.79 2.14
CA LEU A 241 -7.79 0.58 3.05
C LEU A 241 -8.28 0.37 4.47
N PRO A 242 -7.50 -0.27 5.35
CA PRO A 242 -7.76 -0.21 6.77
C PRO A 242 -7.79 1.22 7.29
N LYS A 243 -8.54 1.43 8.36
CA LYS A 243 -8.37 2.58 9.25
C LYS A 243 -7.22 2.31 10.21
N THR A 244 -6.53 3.35 10.64
CA THR A 244 -5.33 3.21 11.47
C THR A 244 -5.61 2.70 12.89
N ASP A 245 -6.80 2.98 13.46
CA ASP A 245 -7.28 2.36 14.72
C ASP A 245 -7.60 0.86 14.60
N GLY A 246 -7.70 0.33 13.38
CA GLY A 246 -8.19 -1.02 13.14
C GLY A 246 -9.70 -1.21 13.40
N SER A 247 -10.50 -0.14 13.48
CA SER A 247 -11.97 -0.27 13.67
C SER A 247 -12.71 -0.70 12.41
N GLY A 248 -12.03 -0.73 11.26
CA GLY A 248 -12.63 -1.13 10.00
C GLY A 248 -11.83 -0.64 8.79
N ARG A 249 -12.54 -0.36 7.70
CA ARG A 249 -11.92 0.08 6.44
C ARG A 249 -12.51 1.40 5.94
N ILE A 250 -11.65 2.22 5.37
CA ILE A 250 -11.97 3.43 4.63
C ILE A 250 -12.68 3.06 3.33
N ALA A 251 -13.72 3.80 2.96
CA ALA A 251 -14.45 3.59 1.72
C ALA A 251 -13.55 3.81 0.48
N PRO A 252 -13.83 3.12 -0.65
CA PRO A 252 -13.11 3.33 -1.90
C PRO A 252 -13.06 4.81 -2.34
N TYR A 253 -11.92 5.23 -2.87
CA TYR A 253 -11.66 6.60 -3.27
C TYR A 253 -11.54 6.72 -4.79
N MET A 254 -12.07 7.81 -5.36
CA MET A 254 -12.10 8.02 -6.80
C MET A 254 -11.66 9.44 -7.16
N THR A 255 -10.75 9.55 -8.13
CA THR A 255 -10.37 10.82 -8.75
C THR A 255 -10.62 10.75 -10.25
N TYR A 256 -10.87 11.92 -10.84
CA TYR A 256 -11.12 12.07 -12.26
C TYR A 256 -10.30 13.23 -12.77
N ASN A 257 -9.58 13.02 -13.86
CA ASN A 257 -8.85 14.04 -14.57
C ASN A 257 -9.53 14.24 -15.93
N ALA A 258 -9.56 15.47 -16.42
CA ALA A 258 -10.10 15.78 -17.73
C ALA A 258 -9.13 16.65 -18.50
N SER A 259 -9.05 16.43 -19.81
CA SER A 259 -8.29 17.31 -20.70
C SER A 259 -9.10 17.59 -21.96
N VAL A 260 -8.91 18.78 -22.50
CA VAL A 260 -9.44 19.20 -23.80
C VAL A 260 -8.31 19.88 -24.56
N TYR A 261 -8.01 19.36 -25.74
CA TYR A 261 -7.02 19.90 -26.66
C TYR A 261 -7.69 20.33 -27.95
N ARG A 262 -7.17 21.42 -28.52
CA ARG A 262 -7.49 21.89 -29.85
C ARG A 262 -6.23 22.05 -30.68
N ARG A 263 -6.18 21.39 -31.83
CA ARG A 263 -5.18 21.64 -32.87
C ARG A 263 -5.50 22.98 -33.54
N LEU A 264 -4.54 23.89 -33.55
CA LEU A 264 -4.70 25.21 -34.18
C LEU A 264 -4.24 25.16 -35.65
N ASN A 265 -3.19 24.39 -35.91
CA ASN A 265 -2.65 24.06 -37.23
C ASN A 265 -1.77 22.81 -37.12
N ASP A 266 -1.04 22.45 -38.17
CA ASP A 266 -0.22 21.23 -38.19
C ASP A 266 0.98 21.25 -37.22
N ASN A 267 1.36 22.44 -36.74
CA ASN A 267 2.52 22.66 -35.87
C ASN A 267 2.13 23.05 -34.44
N ALA A 268 0.89 23.47 -34.20
CA ALA A 268 0.48 24.10 -32.94
C ALA A 268 -0.80 23.49 -32.35
N SER A 269 -0.78 23.25 -31.03
CA SER A 269 -1.96 22.87 -30.25
C SER A 269 -2.03 23.62 -28.92
N VAL A 270 -3.25 23.82 -28.44
CA VAL A 270 -3.51 24.35 -27.10
C VAL A 270 -4.37 23.36 -26.32
N GLY A 271 -4.05 23.17 -25.05
CA GLY A 271 -4.72 22.25 -24.14
C GLY A 271 -5.11 22.90 -22.83
N LEU A 272 -6.27 22.51 -22.31
CA LEU A 272 -6.67 22.73 -20.92
C LEU A 272 -6.73 21.36 -20.24
N ILE A 273 -6.02 21.23 -19.12
CA ILE A 273 -6.00 20.00 -18.30
C ILE A 273 -6.49 20.36 -16.91
N VAL A 274 -7.39 19.53 -16.38
CA VAL A 274 -7.91 19.62 -15.02
C VAL A 274 -7.63 18.31 -14.31
N ASN A 275 -6.69 18.32 -13.37
CA ASN A 275 -6.48 17.20 -12.45
C ASN A 275 -7.46 17.33 -11.30
N ASN A 276 -8.01 16.21 -10.85
CA ASN A 276 -9.01 16.15 -9.79
C ASN A 276 -10.23 17.07 -10.08
N LEU A 277 -10.89 16.81 -11.21
CA LEU A 277 -12.06 17.55 -11.72
C LEU A 277 -13.17 17.71 -10.68
N ARG A 278 -13.37 16.73 -9.81
CA ARG A 278 -14.38 16.75 -8.74
C ARG A 278 -13.95 17.48 -7.48
N ASP A 279 -12.68 17.91 -7.40
CA ASP A 279 -12.06 18.39 -6.15
C ASP A 279 -12.26 17.37 -5.00
N SER A 280 -12.13 16.08 -5.33
CA SER A 280 -12.22 14.98 -4.36
C SER A 280 -11.06 15.11 -3.38
N ARG A 281 -11.35 15.08 -2.08
CA ARG A 281 -10.33 15.05 -1.03
C ARG A 281 -10.08 13.61 -0.60
N PRO A 282 -8.85 13.26 -0.16
CA PRO A 282 -8.58 11.99 0.49
C PRO A 282 -9.63 11.70 1.58
N PRO A 283 -10.11 10.45 1.71
CA PRO A 283 -11.06 10.11 2.75
C PRO A 283 -10.45 10.37 4.13
N ALA A 284 -11.19 11.08 4.99
CA ALA A 284 -10.72 11.35 6.35
C ALA A 284 -10.84 10.11 7.23
N ASP A 285 -9.71 9.65 7.76
CA ASP A 285 -9.59 8.70 8.85
C ASP A 285 -9.38 9.46 10.17
N LYS A 286 -10.50 9.90 10.75
CA LYS A 286 -10.50 10.73 11.96
C LYS A 286 -10.08 9.99 13.23
N ASN A 287 -10.11 8.65 13.18
CA ASN A 287 -9.84 7.74 14.27
C ASN A 287 -8.47 7.08 14.09
N GLY A 288 -7.45 7.79 13.62
CA GLY A 288 -6.36 7.11 12.92
C GLY A 288 -4.97 7.71 12.96
N GLY A 289 -4.55 8.37 14.04
CA GLY A 289 -3.14 8.71 14.21
C GLY A 289 -2.73 10.09 13.72
N GLY A 290 -3.60 11.09 13.92
CA GLY A 290 -3.23 12.50 13.82
C GLY A 290 -3.23 13.05 12.39
N TRP A 291 -2.81 14.30 12.27
CA TRP A 291 -2.75 15.01 10.99
C TRP A 291 -1.86 14.25 9.99
N PRO A 292 -2.26 14.06 8.71
CA PRO A 292 -3.36 14.72 8.02
C PRO A 292 -4.70 13.95 7.99
N PHE A 293 -4.90 12.98 8.90
CA PHE A 293 -6.12 12.18 9.01
C PHE A 293 -6.44 11.35 7.76
N TYR A 294 -5.41 10.76 7.13
CA TYR A 294 -5.54 9.69 6.13
C TYR A 294 -4.18 8.97 6.00
N PRO A 295 -4.14 7.72 5.52
CA PRO A 295 -2.89 7.00 5.26
C PRO A 295 -1.99 7.76 4.27
N VAL A 296 -0.93 8.38 4.79
CA VAL A 296 0.04 9.16 4.00
C VAL A 296 0.82 8.22 3.08
N GLY A 297 1.04 8.63 1.84
CA GLY A 297 1.66 7.80 0.80
C GLY A 297 0.67 6.97 -0.02
N ASN A 298 -0.56 6.77 0.46
CA ASN A 298 -1.62 6.08 -0.30
C ASN A 298 -2.46 7.03 -1.18
N TYR A 299 -2.65 8.27 -0.74
CA TYR A 299 -3.49 9.25 -1.41
C TYR A 299 -2.70 10.50 -1.83
N ASP A 300 -3.13 11.10 -2.94
CA ASP A 300 -2.65 12.41 -3.37
C ASP A 300 -3.34 13.52 -2.54
N PRO A 301 -2.60 14.41 -1.86
CA PRO A 301 -3.17 15.51 -1.08
C PRO A 301 -3.75 16.66 -1.93
N TYR A 302 -3.42 16.72 -3.23
CA TYR A 302 -3.78 17.88 -4.05
C TYR A 302 -5.27 17.89 -4.41
N GLY A 303 -5.89 19.05 -4.23
CA GLY A 303 -7.23 19.35 -4.75
C GLY A 303 -7.21 19.55 -6.26
N ARG A 304 -8.21 20.26 -6.78
CA ARG A 304 -8.28 20.58 -8.21
C ARG A 304 -7.10 21.42 -8.68
N GLN A 305 -6.45 20.98 -9.74
CA GLN A 305 -5.36 21.71 -10.39
C GLN A 305 -5.70 21.96 -11.86
N LEU A 306 -5.41 23.16 -12.36
CA LEU A 306 -5.63 23.55 -13.75
C LEU A 306 -4.30 23.84 -14.43
N TRP A 307 -4.14 23.32 -15.64
CA TRP A 307 -2.97 23.55 -16.48
C TRP A 307 -3.42 24.02 -17.85
N LEU A 308 -2.70 25.01 -18.37
CA LEU A 308 -2.83 25.49 -19.75
C LEU A 308 -1.54 25.12 -20.47
N GLU A 309 -1.67 24.32 -21.52
CA GLU A 309 -0.55 23.79 -22.28
C GLU A 309 -0.60 24.36 -23.71
N PHE A 310 0.55 24.79 -24.22
CA PHE A 310 0.71 25.20 -25.60
C PHE A 310 1.92 24.48 -26.18
N ASP A 311 1.69 23.68 -27.20
CA ASP A 311 2.73 22.93 -27.90
C ASP A 311 2.95 23.52 -29.28
N TYR A 312 4.21 23.72 -29.63
CA TYR A 312 4.63 24.10 -30.97
C TYR A 312 5.80 23.24 -31.45
N ARG A 313 5.64 22.55 -32.57
CA ARG A 313 6.69 21.73 -33.19
C ARG A 313 7.37 22.51 -34.32
N PHE A 314 8.66 22.74 -34.16
CA PHE A 314 9.52 23.28 -35.22
C PHE A 314 9.94 22.15 -36.16
N LEU A 315 10.12 22.50 -37.44
CA LEU A 315 10.61 21.62 -38.49
C LEU A 315 12.09 21.25 -38.27
#